data_AF-A0A840WKL1-F1
#
_entry.id   AF-A0A840WKL1-F1
#
_cell.length_a   1.000
_cell.length_b   1.000
_cell.length_c   1.000
_cell.angle_alpha   90.00
_cell.angle_beta   90.00
_cell.angle_gamma   90.00
#
_symmetry.space_group_name_H-M   'P 1'
#
loop_
_entity.id
_entity.type
_entity.pdbx_description
1 polymer ?
#
loop_
_entity_poly.entity_id
_entity_poly.type
_entity_poly.pdbx_seq_one_letter_code
_entity_poly.pdbx_strand_id
1 'polypeptide(L)'
;MAAGRVFEAQEALPGGSVSRAEPAYGLLATAYGTARGITENTSAVSVTLSRRMLWSMPGAEGPRDAHLMDSRAIHRLGGGGEAAEDALSFPEKRPPRFSGRVEEYRDVLPEWPRRPEEG
;
A
#
# COMPACT_ATOMS: atom_id res chain seq x y z
N MET A 1 -26.79 2.00 6.85
CA MET A 1 -26.54 2.36 8.27
C MET A 1 -27.80 2.43 9.13
N ALA A 2 -28.93 2.96 8.64
CA ALA A 2 -30.13 3.24 9.46
C ALA A 2 -30.73 2.09 10.31
N ALA A 3 -30.53 0.82 9.96
CA ALA A 3 -31.11 -0.31 10.71
C ALA A 3 -30.23 -0.90 11.82
N GLY A 4 -28.93 -0.59 11.88
CA GLY A 4 -28.01 -1.09 12.91
C GLY A 4 -27.92 -2.62 13.05
N ARG A 5 -28.33 -3.38 12.03
CA ARG A 5 -28.41 -4.85 12.06
C ARG A 5 -27.01 -5.49 12.15
N VAL A 6 -26.91 -6.58 12.91
CA VAL A 6 -25.75 -7.49 12.91
C VAL A 6 -25.93 -8.53 11.80
N PHE A 7 -24.87 -8.83 11.08
CA PHE A 7 -24.85 -9.78 9.97
C PHE A 7 -23.55 -10.61 9.98
N GLU A 8 -23.58 -11.75 9.30
CA GLU A 8 -22.45 -12.68 9.21
C GLU A 8 -21.37 -12.18 8.25
N ALA A 9 -20.13 -12.63 8.43
CA ALA A 9 -18.99 -12.23 7.60
C ALA A 9 -19.21 -12.50 6.09
N GLN A 10 -19.94 -13.55 5.75
CA GLN A 10 -20.27 -13.91 4.37
C GLN A 10 -21.17 -12.86 3.68
N GLU A 11 -22.06 -12.22 4.43
CA GLU A 11 -22.89 -11.12 3.92
C GLU A 11 -22.07 -9.84 3.72
N ALA A 12 -20.98 -9.67 4.48
CA ALA A 12 -20.07 -8.53 4.37
C ALA A 12 -19.23 -8.53 3.07
N LEU A 13 -18.99 -9.71 2.49
CA LEU A 13 -18.04 -9.90 1.39
C LEU A 13 -18.51 -9.25 0.07
N PRO A 14 -19.75 -9.47 -0.42
CA PRO A 14 -20.25 -8.77 -1.62
C PRO A 14 -20.28 -7.24 -1.47
N GLY A 15 -20.46 -6.75 -0.25
CA GLY A 15 -20.45 -5.31 0.07
C GLY A 15 -19.05 -4.70 0.20
N GLY A 16 -17.98 -5.48 0.03
CA GLY A 16 -16.60 -5.01 0.09
C GLY A 16 -16.13 -4.56 1.47
N SER A 17 -16.92 -4.79 2.52
CA SER A 17 -16.54 -4.45 3.90
C SER A 17 -15.43 -5.35 4.43
N VAL A 18 -15.38 -6.59 3.93
CA VAL A 18 -14.27 -7.53 4.13
C VAL A 18 -13.77 -8.00 2.78
N SER A 19 -12.48 -8.29 2.68
CA SER A 19 -11.88 -8.83 1.46
C SER A 19 -12.04 -10.35 1.32
N ARG A 20 -12.25 -11.06 2.44
CA ARG A 20 -12.45 -12.52 2.51
C ARG A 20 -13.30 -12.90 3.73
N ALA A 21 -13.99 -14.03 3.65
CA ALA A 21 -14.65 -14.69 4.76
C ALA A 21 -14.10 -16.11 4.90
N GLU A 22 -13.28 -16.35 5.93
CA GLU A 22 -12.57 -17.61 6.17
C GLU A 22 -13.12 -18.31 7.42
N PRO A 23 -13.05 -19.65 7.51
CA PRO A 23 -13.29 -20.35 8.78
C PRO A 23 -12.34 -19.86 9.88
N ALA A 24 -12.80 -19.84 11.13
CA ALA A 24 -12.04 -19.30 12.26
C ALA A 24 -10.63 -19.91 12.40
N TYR A 25 -10.49 -21.22 12.15
CA TYR A 25 -9.22 -21.93 12.24
C TYR A 25 -8.23 -21.56 11.12
N GLY A 26 -8.71 -21.07 9.97
CA GLY A 26 -7.89 -20.71 8.80
C GLY A 26 -7.58 -19.22 8.70
N LEU A 27 -8.32 -18.37 9.41
CA LEU A 27 -8.26 -16.92 9.29
C LEU A 27 -6.83 -16.35 9.40
N LEU A 28 -6.12 -16.69 10.47
CA LEU A 28 -4.77 -16.15 10.71
C LEU A 28 -3.76 -16.69 9.70
N ALA A 29 -3.87 -17.96 9.32
CA ALA A 29 -3.00 -18.54 8.30
C ALA A 29 -3.16 -17.82 6.95
N THR A 30 -4.40 -17.51 6.56
CA THR A 30 -4.68 -16.73 5.36
C THR A 30 -4.13 -15.31 5.46
N ALA A 31 -4.41 -14.60 6.56
CA ALA A 31 -3.96 -13.22 6.76
C ALA A 31 -2.42 -13.11 6.74
N TYR A 32 -1.71 -13.99 7.45
CA TYR A 32 -0.25 -14.03 7.44
C TYR A 32 0.31 -14.51 6.10
N GLY A 33 -0.39 -15.38 5.38
CA GLY A 33 -0.05 -15.73 4.00
C GLY A 33 -0.03 -14.51 3.09
N THR A 34 -1.06 -13.65 3.17
CA THR A 34 -1.10 -12.38 2.43
C THR A 34 0.01 -11.42 2.87
N ALA A 35 0.19 -11.23 4.17
CA ALA A 35 1.23 -10.34 4.69
C ALA A 35 2.63 -10.77 4.22
N ARG A 36 2.92 -12.07 4.29
CA ARG A 36 4.18 -12.65 3.84
C ARG A 36 4.39 -12.48 2.33
N GLY A 37 3.33 -12.71 1.54
CA GLY A 37 3.37 -12.44 0.11
C GLY A 37 3.74 -10.99 -0.22
N ILE A 38 3.28 -10.02 0.57
CA ILE A 38 3.70 -8.62 0.42
C ILE A 38 5.17 -8.45 0.85
N THR A 39 5.53 -8.87 2.06
CA THR A 39 6.87 -8.60 2.62
C THR A 39 8.01 -9.32 1.89
N GLU A 40 7.76 -10.48 1.29
CA GLU A 40 8.79 -11.25 0.59
C GLU A 40 9.01 -10.78 -0.86
N ASN A 41 8.03 -10.10 -1.46
CA ASN A 41 8.04 -9.81 -2.90
C ASN A 41 8.02 -8.31 -3.24
N THR A 42 7.94 -7.42 -2.24
CA THR A 42 7.77 -5.99 -2.50
C THR A 42 8.72 -5.14 -1.68
N SER A 43 9.11 -4.00 -2.24
CA SER A 43 9.86 -2.97 -1.52
C SER A 43 8.99 -2.34 -0.43
N ALA A 44 9.53 -2.26 0.79
CA ALA A 44 8.89 -1.56 1.89
C ALA A 44 8.66 -0.07 1.57
N VAL A 45 9.59 0.55 0.81
CA VAL A 45 9.46 1.94 0.34
C VAL A 45 8.30 2.07 -0.64
N SER A 46 8.25 1.23 -1.69
CA SER A 46 7.20 1.27 -2.70
C SER A 46 5.80 1.01 -2.12
N VAL A 47 5.68 0.03 -1.21
CA VAL A 47 4.41 -0.24 -0.51
C VAL A 47 3.98 0.94 0.34
N THR A 48 4.92 1.55 1.07
CA THR A 48 4.62 2.70 1.92
C THR A 48 4.16 3.91 1.10
N LEU A 49 4.89 4.26 0.04
CA LEU A 49 4.52 5.35 -0.87
C LEU A 49 3.16 5.11 -1.53
N SER A 50 2.95 3.92 -2.09
CA SER A 50 1.69 3.54 -2.73
C SER A 50 0.50 3.64 -1.76
N ARG A 51 0.64 3.06 -0.57
CA ARG A 51 -0.39 3.13 0.47
C ARG A 51 -0.64 4.57 0.89
N ARG A 52 0.42 5.37 1.01
CA ARG A 52 0.32 6.77 1.43
C ARG A 52 -0.44 7.62 0.43
N MET A 53 -0.14 7.45 -0.86
CA MET A 53 -0.85 8.13 -1.94
C MET A 53 -2.31 7.67 -2.00
N LEU A 54 -2.57 6.36 -1.95
CA LEU A 54 -3.94 5.81 -1.96
C LEU A 54 -4.85 6.45 -0.91
N TRP A 55 -4.33 6.71 0.29
CA TRP A 55 -5.11 7.29 1.38
C TRP A 55 -5.15 8.82 1.41
N SER A 56 -4.15 9.50 0.86
CA SER A 56 -4.09 10.97 0.88
C SER A 56 -4.77 11.63 -0.31
N MET A 57 -4.80 10.97 -1.47
CA MET A 57 -5.30 11.57 -2.71
C MET A 57 -6.82 11.76 -2.80
N PRO A 58 -7.69 11.02 -2.09
CA PRO A 58 -9.10 11.37 -2.00
C PRO A 58 -9.36 12.76 -1.38
N GLY A 59 -8.40 13.30 -0.62
CA GLY A 59 -8.44 14.66 -0.08
C GLY A 59 -7.65 15.69 -0.89
N ALA A 60 -7.16 15.35 -2.09
CA ALA A 60 -6.46 16.29 -2.96
C ALA A 60 -7.44 17.25 -3.65
N GLU A 61 -6.96 18.43 -4.05
CA GLU A 61 -7.78 19.46 -4.71
C GLU A 61 -8.31 19.00 -6.08
N GLY A 62 -7.52 18.21 -6.81
CA GLY A 62 -7.96 17.59 -8.05
C GLY A 62 -7.07 16.44 -8.53
N PRO A 63 -7.47 15.77 -9.63
CA PRO A 63 -6.73 14.62 -10.18
C PRO A 63 -5.31 14.99 -10.65
N ARG A 64 -5.10 16.26 -11.03
CA ARG A 64 -3.78 16.75 -11.43
C ARG A 64 -2.78 16.74 -10.27
N ASP A 65 -3.21 17.07 -9.06
CA ASP A 65 -2.32 17.09 -7.89
C ASP A 65 -1.90 15.68 -7.50
N ALA A 66 -2.85 14.73 -7.58
CA ALA A 66 -2.56 13.32 -7.40
C ALA A 66 -1.56 12.80 -8.43
N HIS A 67 -1.73 13.17 -9.70
CA HIS A 67 -0.82 12.80 -10.77
C HIS A 67 0.59 13.40 -10.59
N LEU A 68 0.69 14.67 -10.18
CA LEU A 68 1.98 15.32 -9.92
C LEU A 68 2.73 14.66 -8.75
N MET A 69 2.01 14.29 -7.69
CA MET A 69 2.58 13.56 -6.55
C MET A 69 3.15 12.21 -6.99
N ASP A 70 2.34 11.42 -7.72
CA ASP A 70 2.74 10.10 -8.23
C ASP A 70 3.94 10.21 -9.17
N SER A 71 3.92 11.18 -10.10
CA SER A 71 5.04 11.44 -11.01
C SER A 71 6.34 11.75 -10.28
N ARG A 72 6.28 12.53 -9.20
CA ARG A 72 7.47 12.84 -8.37
C ARG A 72 7.98 11.59 -7.65
N ALA A 73 7.09 10.78 -7.09
CA ALA A 73 7.46 9.54 -6.42
C ALA A 73 8.11 8.54 -7.39
N ILE A 74 7.52 8.34 -8.57
CA ILE A 74 8.07 7.47 -9.62
C ILE A 74 9.45 7.97 -10.06
N HIS A 75 9.61 9.27 -10.30
CA HIS A 75 10.90 9.84 -10.69
C HIS A 75 11.98 9.60 -9.61
N ARG A 76 11.64 9.82 -8.34
CA ARG A 76 12.55 9.65 -7.20
C ARG A 76 12.94 8.19 -6.96
N LEU A 77 12.01 7.26 -7.17
CA LEU A 77 12.24 5.81 -7.03
C LEU A 77 12.97 5.21 -8.22
N GLY A 78 12.59 5.60 -9.44
CA GLY A 78 13.07 4.99 -10.68
C GLY A 78 14.57 5.15 -10.92
N GLY A 79 15.17 6.22 -10.37
CA GLY A 79 16.63 6.40 -10.37
C GLY A 79 17.37 5.78 -9.17
N GLY A 80 16.67 5.10 -8.27
CA GLY A 80 17.20 4.62 -6.99
C GLY A 80 17.60 3.13 -6.99
N GLY A 81 18.27 2.71 -5.92
CA GLY A 81 18.72 1.33 -5.74
C GLY A 81 17.59 0.30 -5.72
N GLU A 82 16.40 0.68 -5.25
CA GLU A 82 15.21 -0.18 -5.24
C GLU A 82 14.77 -0.57 -6.66
N ALA A 83 14.74 0.39 -7.60
CA ALA A 83 14.37 0.12 -9.00
C ALA A 83 15.45 -0.69 -9.72
N ALA A 84 16.72 -0.44 -9.42
CA ALA A 84 17.83 -1.23 -9.96
C ALA A 84 17.77 -2.69 -9.49
N GLU A 85 17.49 -2.92 -8.20
CA GLU A 85 17.36 -4.26 -7.62
C GLU A 85 16.18 -5.04 -8.23
N ASP A 86 15.02 -4.38 -8.41
CA ASP A 86 13.87 -5.00 -9.08
C ASP A 86 14.23 -5.42 -10.52
N ALA A 87 14.85 -4.51 -11.28
CA ALA A 87 15.27 -4.76 -12.65
C ALA A 87 16.35 -5.87 -12.77
N LEU A 88 17.22 -6.02 -11.79
CA LEU A 88 18.28 -7.04 -11.76
C LEU A 88 17.76 -8.42 -11.31
N SER A 89 16.92 -8.45 -10.26
CA SER A 89 16.43 -9.71 -9.69
C SER A 89 15.54 -10.49 -10.65
N PHE A 90 14.79 -9.79 -11.53
CA PHE A 90 13.91 -10.40 -12.51
C PHE A 90 14.64 -11.33 -13.50
N PRO A 91 15.63 -10.87 -14.30
CA PRO A 91 16.38 -11.76 -15.20
C PRO A 91 17.21 -12.82 -14.45
N GLU A 92 17.65 -12.53 -13.22
CA GLU A 92 18.38 -13.46 -12.36
C GLU A 92 17.47 -14.54 -11.73
N LYS A 93 16.14 -14.40 -11.83
CA LYS A 93 15.14 -15.31 -11.28
C LYS A 93 15.34 -15.60 -9.78
N ARG A 94 15.70 -14.57 -9.02
CA ARG A 94 15.86 -14.64 -7.57
C ARG A 94 14.90 -13.70 -6.85
N PRO A 95 14.59 -13.95 -5.57
CA PRO A 95 13.90 -12.95 -4.76
C PRO A 95 14.67 -11.63 -4.71
N PRO A 96 13.99 -10.47 -4.82
CA PRO A 96 14.61 -9.18 -4.66
C PRO A 96 15.04 -8.94 -3.21
N ARG A 97 16.08 -8.14 -3.02
CA ARG A 97 16.65 -7.73 -1.74
C ARG A 97 16.61 -6.21 -1.62
N PHE A 98 15.40 -5.71 -1.37
CA PHE A 98 15.16 -4.31 -1.10
C PHE A 98 15.81 -3.88 0.22
N SER A 99 16.64 -2.84 0.17
CA SER A 99 17.40 -2.33 1.33
C SER A 99 17.08 -0.87 1.65
N GLY A 100 16.32 -0.21 0.78
CA GLY A 100 15.87 1.16 0.94
C GLY A 100 15.05 1.34 2.21
N ARG A 101 15.24 2.49 2.85
CA ARG A 101 14.53 2.87 4.08
C ARG A 101 13.52 3.94 3.78
N VAL A 102 12.33 3.83 4.37
CA VAL A 102 11.23 4.80 4.15
C VAL A 102 11.66 6.23 4.49
N GLU A 103 12.52 6.41 5.49
CA GLU A 103 13.00 7.72 5.92
C GLU A 103 13.76 8.48 4.83
N GLU A 104 14.39 7.78 3.87
CA GLU A 104 15.17 8.36 2.76
C GLU A 104 14.29 8.97 1.66
N TYR A 105 12.97 8.75 1.73
CA TYR A 105 11.97 9.17 0.76
C TYR A 105 10.94 10.14 1.35
N ARG A 106 11.26 10.75 2.52
CA ARG A 106 10.37 11.71 3.20
C ARG A 106 10.02 12.92 2.32
N ASP A 107 10.90 13.29 1.39
CA ASP A 107 10.72 14.37 0.42
C ASP A 107 9.57 14.14 -0.58
N VAL A 108 9.22 12.88 -0.84
CA VAL A 108 8.15 12.47 -1.76
C VAL A 108 6.99 11.74 -1.07
N LEU A 109 7.08 11.51 0.24
CA LEU A 109 5.99 10.93 1.02
C LEU A 109 4.91 11.98 1.30
N PRO A 110 3.65 11.78 0.86
CA PRO A 110 2.56 12.66 1.23
C PRO A 110 2.41 12.74 2.76
N GLU A 111 1.98 13.89 3.28
CA GLU A 111 1.59 14.01 4.68
C GLU A 111 0.14 13.54 4.90
N TRP A 112 -0.07 12.63 5.86
CA TRP A 112 -1.33 11.95 6.15
C TRP A 112 -1.28 11.19 7.51
N PRO A 113 -2.42 10.86 8.15
CA PRO A 113 -3.55 11.78 8.17
C PRO A 113 -3.04 13.16 8.61
N ARG A 114 -3.42 14.23 7.90
CA ARG A 114 -3.28 15.56 8.48
C ARG A 114 -4.29 15.63 9.61
N ARG A 115 -3.91 16.19 10.77
CA ARG A 115 -4.95 16.47 11.76
C ARG A 115 -5.89 17.55 11.20
N PRO A 116 -7.20 17.47 11.46
CA PRO A 116 -8.16 18.46 10.96
C PRO A 116 -7.78 19.90 11.33
N GLU A 117 -7.18 20.09 12.51
CA GLU A 117 -6.67 21.36 13.03
C GLU A 117 -5.43 21.94 12.30
N GLU A 118 -4.88 21.26 11.28
CA GLU A 118 -3.69 21.68 10.53
C GLU A 118 -4.01 22.15 9.09
N GLY A 119 -5.29 22.37 8.78
CA GLY A 119 -5.80 22.76 7.44
C GLY A 119 -6.34 24.17 7.33
#